data_AF-A0A8D8XYA5-F1
#
_entry.id   AF-A0A8D8XYA5-F1
#
_cell.length_a   1.000
_cell.length_b   1.000
_cell.length_c   1.000
_cell.angle_alpha   90.00
_cell.angle_beta   90.00
_cell.angle_gamma   90.00
#
_symmetry.space_group_name_H-M   'P 1'
#
loop_
_entity.id
_entity.type
_entity.pdbx_description
1 polymer ?
#
loop_
_entity_poly.entity_id
_entity_poly.type
_entity_poly.pdbx_seq_one_letter_code
_entity_poly.pdbx_strand_id
1 'polypeptide(L)'
;MEGVTFGYAYHMPSGGCMMRIRNVLSQFSDVFSEFNRYLAPAYHHDRCERSVPMRLYSMHKRELVMVFLAFFACLGLVIFIGLTGPPITSTVSELGTDLLHKQNISLDAITTGPFVLQSPPVTPYSQQMWLIMTLKTEDTDDESYDVGFHYRVSITGVKQDHQDIGILNAYHHNRSRHLVCTRDACQEVMLLHLASLQYARYLVTVRLYNLDGFQKRYHINQITFHFKHYNPAFTQIEIWFRFIFLLGTAVITFWFTHTLRRYTIQDWSFEQKWMSILLPMLFLHDSKYIK
;
A
#
# COMPACT_ATOMS: atom_id res chain seq x y z
N MET A 1 -10.91 91.23 -16.46
CA MET A 1 -9.54 90.81 -16.80
C MET A 1 -9.57 89.29 -16.75
N GLU A 2 -9.95 88.63 -17.83
CA GLU A 2 -9.04 88.13 -18.90
C GLU A 2 -7.93 87.23 -18.31
N GLY A 3 -7.73 85.98 -18.74
CA GLY A 3 -8.04 85.42 -20.04
C GLY A 3 -8.18 83.89 -20.09
N VAL A 4 -8.57 83.47 -21.28
CA VAL A 4 -8.80 82.10 -21.75
C VAL A 4 -7.46 81.44 -22.11
N THR A 5 -7.26 80.17 -21.77
CA THR A 5 -6.43 79.25 -22.58
C THR A 5 -6.90 77.80 -22.48
N PHE A 6 -6.99 77.19 -23.65
CA PHE A 6 -7.51 75.89 -24.01
C PHE A 6 -6.56 74.70 -23.72
N GLY A 7 -7.15 73.50 -23.62
CA GLY A 7 -6.54 72.21 -23.97
C GLY A 7 -6.12 71.35 -22.76
N TYR A 8 -6.46 70.08 -22.62
CA TYR A 8 -7.08 69.09 -23.50
C TYR A 8 -7.89 68.09 -22.66
N ALA A 9 -9.05 67.68 -23.17
CA ALA A 9 -9.77 66.52 -22.67
C ALA A 9 -9.00 65.26 -23.02
N TYR A 10 -8.58 64.49 -22.01
CA TYR A 10 -8.30 63.07 -22.18
C TYR A 10 -9.48 62.28 -21.64
N HIS A 11 -10.44 62.01 -22.52
CA HIS A 11 -11.40 60.94 -22.28
C HIS A 11 -10.73 59.64 -22.70
N MET A 12 -10.31 58.81 -21.73
CA MET A 12 -10.01 57.40 -21.98
C MET A 12 -11.10 56.54 -21.31
N PRO A 13 -11.81 55.68 -22.06
CA PRO A 13 -12.88 54.85 -21.55
C PRO A 13 -12.29 53.56 -21.00
N SER A 14 -12.15 53.42 -19.68
CA SER A 14 -11.78 52.13 -19.08
C SER A 14 -11.93 52.18 -17.55
N GLY A 15 -13.08 51.75 -17.04
CA GLY A 15 -13.28 51.68 -15.58
C GLY A 15 -14.43 50.81 -15.09
N GLY A 16 -15.12 50.09 -15.97
CA GLY A 16 -16.34 49.35 -15.62
C GLY A 16 -16.11 48.09 -14.78
N CYS A 17 -14.96 47.43 -14.93
CA CYS A 17 -14.71 46.16 -14.23
C CYS A 17 -14.27 46.37 -12.78
N MET A 18 -13.36 47.32 -12.53
CA MET A 18 -12.77 47.54 -11.20
C MET A 18 -13.78 48.12 -10.20
N MET A 19 -14.69 49.00 -10.64
CA MET A 19 -15.79 49.47 -9.79
C MET A 19 -16.83 48.38 -9.52
N ARG A 20 -17.16 47.52 -10.49
CA ARG A 20 -18.08 46.40 -10.27
C ARG A 20 -17.50 45.40 -9.27
N ILE A 21 -16.21 45.09 -9.36
CA ILE A 21 -15.53 44.23 -8.39
C ILE A 21 -15.53 44.87 -7.00
N ARG A 22 -15.30 46.19 -6.89
CA ARG A 22 -15.37 46.89 -5.60
C ARG A 22 -16.78 46.86 -4.99
N ASN A 23 -17.82 47.06 -5.81
CA ASN A 23 -19.20 46.99 -5.33
C ASN A 23 -19.64 45.57 -4.94
N VAL A 24 -19.16 44.56 -5.66
CA VAL A 24 -19.41 43.16 -5.31
C VAL A 24 -18.65 42.79 -4.04
N LEU A 25 -17.39 43.21 -3.89
CA LEU A 25 -16.61 42.99 -2.66
C LEU A 25 -17.22 43.69 -1.45
N SER A 26 -17.77 44.90 -1.60
CA SER A 26 -18.47 45.58 -0.50
C SER A 26 -19.78 44.86 -0.14
N GLN A 27 -20.55 44.40 -1.14
CA GLN A 27 -21.75 43.60 -0.87
C GLN A 27 -21.42 42.24 -0.22
N PHE A 28 -20.33 41.58 -0.62
CA PHE A 28 -19.86 40.37 0.06
C PHE A 28 -19.40 40.68 1.48
N SER A 29 -18.68 41.79 1.72
CA SER A 29 -18.28 42.22 3.06
C SER A 29 -19.49 42.47 3.96
N ASP A 30 -20.56 43.08 3.43
CA ASP A 30 -21.79 43.33 4.20
C ASP A 30 -22.55 42.04 4.50
N VAL A 31 -22.63 41.10 3.54
CA VAL A 31 -23.22 39.78 3.75
C VAL A 31 -22.39 38.96 4.75
N PHE A 32 -21.05 39.02 4.69
CA PHE A 32 -20.18 38.37 5.67
C PHE A 32 -20.22 39.05 7.04
N SER A 33 -20.45 40.37 7.10
CA SER A 33 -20.68 41.12 8.34
C SER A 33 -22.00 40.70 9.01
N GLU A 34 -23.08 40.57 8.23
CA GLU A 34 -24.35 40.02 8.72
C GLU A 34 -24.19 38.56 9.17
N PHE A 35 -23.49 37.74 8.38
CA PHE A 35 -23.16 36.37 8.77
C PHE A 35 -22.30 36.31 10.03
N ASN A 36 -21.36 37.24 10.24
CA ASN A 36 -20.54 37.32 11.45
C ASN A 36 -21.40 37.68 12.67
N ARG A 37 -22.44 38.51 12.49
CA ARG A 37 -23.43 38.80 13.54
C ARG A 37 -24.27 37.58 13.92
N TYR A 38 -24.48 36.63 13.01
CA TYR A 38 -25.17 35.35 13.27
C TYR A 38 -24.24 34.19 13.67
N LEU A 39 -22.94 34.27 13.34
CA LEU A 39 -21.91 33.32 13.78
C LEU A 39 -21.36 33.66 15.18
N ALA A 40 -21.40 34.94 15.56
CA ALA A 40 -21.02 35.43 16.87
C ALA A 40 -22.14 36.25 17.53
N PRO A 41 -23.29 35.64 17.90
CA PRO A 41 -24.05 36.22 18.99
C PRO A 41 -23.14 36.20 20.21
N ALA A 42 -23.07 37.31 20.96
CA ALA A 42 -22.35 37.46 22.22
C ALA A 42 -22.91 36.58 23.37
N TYR A 43 -23.43 35.41 23.03
CA TYR A 43 -24.06 34.40 23.87
C TYR A 43 -23.26 33.09 23.90
N HIS A 44 -22.07 33.04 23.28
CA HIS A 44 -21.32 31.79 23.13
C HIS A 44 -20.17 31.54 24.11
N HIS A 45 -19.93 32.43 25.07
CA HIS A 45 -18.87 32.19 26.07
C HIS A 45 -19.18 31.03 27.04
N ASP A 46 -20.45 30.68 27.27
CA ASP A 46 -20.81 29.55 28.16
C ASP A 46 -20.58 28.16 27.54
N ARG A 47 -20.44 28.05 26.21
CA ARG A 47 -20.33 26.72 25.56
C ARG A 47 -18.96 26.08 25.76
N CYS A 48 -17.90 26.90 25.87
CA CYS A 48 -16.55 26.43 26.19
C CYS A 48 -16.47 25.93 27.64
N GLU A 49 -17.23 26.52 28.55
CA GLU A 49 -17.25 26.13 29.97
C GLU A 49 -18.11 24.88 30.25
N ARG A 50 -19.04 24.53 29.36
CA ARG A 50 -19.87 23.32 29.50
C ARG A 50 -19.23 22.06 28.92
N SER A 51 -18.28 22.18 28.01
CA SER A 51 -17.61 21.01 27.44
C SER A 51 -16.69 20.35 28.46
N VAL A 52 -16.72 19.01 28.53
CA VAL A 52 -15.89 18.27 29.50
C VAL A 52 -14.41 18.63 29.29
N PRO A 53 -13.72 19.22 30.29
CA PRO A 53 -12.35 19.65 30.13
C PRO A 53 -11.46 18.44 29.84
N MET A 54 -10.69 18.52 28.75
CA MET A 54 -9.74 17.47 28.40
C MET A 54 -8.54 17.53 29.35
N ARG A 55 -8.02 16.35 29.71
CA ARG A 55 -6.88 16.22 30.62
C ARG A 55 -5.64 16.99 30.14
N LEU A 56 -5.52 17.21 28.83
CA LEU A 56 -4.46 18.03 28.23
C LEU A 56 -4.44 19.46 28.76
N TYR A 57 -5.61 20.06 29.05
CA TYR A 57 -5.72 21.44 29.55
C TYR A 57 -5.35 21.59 31.02
N SER A 58 -5.43 20.50 31.80
CA SER A 58 -5.08 20.48 33.22
C SER A 58 -3.65 19.98 33.50
N MET A 59 -2.94 19.50 32.48
CA MET A 59 -1.60 18.91 32.65
C MET A 59 -0.54 19.98 32.87
N HIS A 60 0.37 19.73 33.80
CA HIS A 60 1.51 20.60 34.03
C HIS A 60 2.55 20.48 32.90
N LYS A 61 3.34 21.53 32.64
CA LYS A 61 4.39 21.53 31.59
C LYS A 61 5.33 20.32 31.68
N ARG A 62 5.68 19.89 32.90
CA ARG A 62 6.52 18.70 33.15
C ARG A 62 5.85 17.40 32.70
N GLU A 63 4.56 17.25 32.94
CA GLU A 63 3.80 16.05 32.55
C GLU A 63 3.68 15.97 31.04
N LEU A 64 3.40 17.10 30.38
CA LEU A 64 3.34 17.19 28.92
C LEU A 64 4.68 16.77 28.28
N VAL A 65 5.80 17.29 28.79
CA VAL A 65 7.15 16.92 28.31
C VAL A 65 7.42 15.42 28.50
N MET A 66 7.02 14.84 29.64
CA MET A 66 7.19 13.39 29.85
C MET A 66 6.37 12.55 28.86
N VAL A 67 5.14 12.96 28.52
CA VAL A 67 4.32 12.25 27.52
C VAL A 67 4.97 12.29 26.14
N PHE A 68 5.50 13.45 25.71
CA PHE A 68 6.22 13.55 24.44
C PHE A 68 7.50 12.72 24.44
N LEU A 69 8.27 12.75 25.53
CA LEU A 69 9.48 11.94 25.65
C LEU A 69 9.17 10.44 25.60
N ALA A 70 8.12 9.99 26.28
CA ALA A 70 7.65 8.61 26.22
C ALA A 70 7.19 8.24 24.80
N PHE A 71 6.46 9.12 24.11
CA PHE A 71 6.04 8.90 22.72
C PHE A 71 7.25 8.72 21.79
N PHE A 72 8.24 9.60 21.85
CA PHE A 72 9.44 9.48 21.02
C PHE A 72 10.28 8.26 21.37
N ALA A 73 10.34 7.88 22.65
CA ALA A 73 10.99 6.64 23.07
C ALA A 73 10.29 5.40 22.48
N CYS A 74 8.96 5.32 22.56
CA CYS A 74 8.18 4.23 21.95
C CYS A 74 8.32 4.21 20.42
N LEU A 75 8.27 5.38 19.76
CA LEU A 75 8.47 5.49 18.32
C LEU A 75 9.86 5.01 17.91
N GLY A 76 10.90 5.40 18.66
CA GLY A 76 12.27 4.94 18.45
C GLY A 76 12.41 3.43 18.59
N LEU A 77 11.75 2.82 19.59
CA LEU A 77 11.73 1.36 19.75
C LEU A 77 11.06 0.66 18.56
N VAL A 78 9.92 1.16 18.07
CA VAL A 78 9.23 0.57 16.91
C VAL A 78 10.10 0.64 15.65
N ILE A 79 10.78 1.77 15.42
CA ILE A 79 11.70 1.93 14.27
C ILE A 79 12.87 0.97 14.41
N PHE A 80 13.48 0.86 15.60
CA PHE A 80 14.60 -0.04 15.84
C PHE A 80 14.23 -1.49 15.56
N ILE A 81 13.08 -1.93 16.06
CA ILE A 81 12.58 -3.30 15.83
C ILE A 81 12.34 -3.56 14.34
N GLY A 82 11.80 -2.57 13.60
CA GLY A 82 11.61 -2.66 12.16
C GLY A 82 12.93 -2.78 11.38
N LEU A 83 13.99 -2.09 11.81
CA LEU A 83 15.32 -2.15 11.19
C LEU A 83 16.06 -3.45 11.50
N THR A 84 15.94 -3.96 12.72
CA THR A 84 16.59 -5.22 13.13
C THR A 84 15.77 -6.48 12.78
N GLY A 85 14.56 -6.29 12.27
CA GLY A 85 13.63 -7.37 11.97
C GLY A 85 14.07 -8.25 10.79
N PRO A 86 13.50 -9.46 10.67
CA PRO A 86 13.71 -10.30 9.50
C PRO A 86 13.15 -9.61 8.24
N PRO A 87 13.68 -9.93 7.04
CA PRO A 87 13.18 -9.35 5.81
C PRO A 87 11.71 -9.73 5.58
N ILE A 88 10.94 -8.80 5.00
CA ILE A 88 9.50 -8.95 4.75
C ILE A 88 9.21 -10.14 3.83
N THR A 89 10.02 -10.28 2.77
CA THR A 89 9.86 -11.32 1.75
C THR A 89 11.09 -12.21 1.67
N SER A 90 10.85 -13.50 1.49
CA SER A 90 11.87 -14.49 1.17
C SER A 90 11.77 -14.85 -0.31
N THR A 91 12.92 -14.95 -0.99
CA THR A 91 12.99 -15.24 -2.42
C THR A 91 13.87 -16.46 -2.65
N VAL A 92 13.35 -17.46 -3.36
CA VAL A 92 14.10 -18.65 -3.78
C VAL A 92 14.16 -18.68 -5.29
N SER A 93 15.36 -18.70 -5.86
CA SER A 93 15.60 -18.68 -7.30
C SER A 93 16.05 -20.05 -7.80
N GLU A 94 15.48 -20.51 -8.90
CA GLU A 94 15.90 -21.73 -9.61
C GLU A 94 16.17 -21.42 -11.09
N LEU A 95 17.25 -21.98 -11.64
CA LEU A 95 17.59 -21.84 -13.06
C LEU A 95 16.77 -22.82 -13.90
N GLY A 96 16.23 -22.34 -15.02
CA GLY A 96 15.50 -23.13 -16.00
C GLY A 96 16.36 -24.23 -16.63
N THR A 97 17.65 -23.99 -16.83
CA THR A 97 18.61 -24.99 -17.34
C THR A 97 18.75 -26.17 -16.39
N ASP A 98 18.87 -25.91 -15.08
CA ASP A 98 18.99 -26.95 -14.06
C ASP A 98 17.70 -27.77 -13.95
N LEU A 99 16.55 -27.12 -14.15
CA LEU A 99 15.24 -27.78 -14.16
C LEU A 99 15.08 -28.70 -15.37
N LEU A 100 15.50 -28.26 -16.56
CA LEU A 100 15.49 -29.08 -17.78
C LEU A 100 16.44 -30.27 -17.66
N HIS A 101 17.64 -30.05 -17.11
CA HIS A 101 18.62 -31.11 -16.87
C HIS A 101 18.09 -32.16 -15.89
N LYS A 102 17.48 -31.74 -14.77
CA LYS A 102 16.83 -32.66 -13.81
C LYS A 102 15.72 -33.51 -14.44
N GLN A 103 15.11 -33.04 -15.53
CA GLN A 103 14.02 -33.71 -16.24
C GLN A 103 14.50 -34.51 -17.47
N ASN A 104 15.82 -34.55 -17.74
CA ASN A 104 16.42 -35.15 -18.93
C ASN A 104 15.84 -34.61 -20.26
N ILE A 105 15.46 -33.33 -20.29
CA ILE A 105 14.96 -32.65 -21.49
C ILE A 105 16.11 -31.90 -22.16
N SER A 106 16.18 -31.92 -23.49
CA SER A 106 17.20 -31.22 -24.27
C SER A 106 17.17 -29.71 -24.04
N LEU A 107 18.35 -29.08 -23.97
CA LEU A 107 18.52 -27.62 -23.76
C LEU A 107 17.86 -26.77 -24.86
N ASP A 108 17.65 -27.31 -26.06
CA ASP A 108 16.94 -26.65 -27.16
C ASP A 108 15.47 -26.31 -26.81
N ALA A 109 14.89 -26.94 -25.78
CA ALA A 109 13.54 -26.68 -25.31
C ALA A 109 13.43 -25.49 -24.34
N ILE A 110 14.48 -24.69 -24.16
CA ILE A 110 14.46 -23.51 -23.27
C ILE A 110 13.37 -22.49 -23.64
N THR A 111 12.97 -22.43 -24.92
CA THR A 111 11.94 -21.50 -25.43
C THR A 111 10.51 -21.97 -25.20
N THR A 112 10.29 -23.29 -25.06
CA THR A 112 8.96 -23.90 -25.03
C THR A 112 8.63 -24.57 -23.69
N GLY A 113 9.63 -25.04 -22.95
CA GLY A 113 9.44 -25.86 -21.75
C GLY A 113 8.98 -27.28 -22.11
N PRO A 114 8.53 -28.10 -21.15
CA PRO A 114 7.95 -27.72 -19.86
C PRO A 114 8.97 -27.50 -18.75
N PHE A 115 8.75 -26.47 -17.94
CA PHE A 115 9.47 -26.27 -16.68
C PHE A 115 8.60 -26.75 -15.52
N VAL A 116 8.92 -27.92 -14.97
CA VAL A 116 8.30 -28.39 -13.72
C VAL A 116 9.09 -27.86 -12.53
N LEU A 117 8.51 -26.91 -11.80
CA LEU A 117 9.08 -26.29 -10.61
C LEU A 117 8.42 -26.84 -9.36
N GLN A 118 9.22 -26.99 -8.30
CA GLN A 118 8.72 -27.35 -6.98
C GLN A 118 8.88 -26.15 -6.06
N SER A 119 7.79 -25.71 -5.44
CA SER A 119 7.86 -24.61 -4.47
C SER A 119 8.63 -25.05 -3.22
N PRO A 120 9.31 -24.13 -2.53
CA PRO A 120 9.79 -24.38 -1.19
C PRO A 120 8.61 -24.77 -0.27
N PRO A 121 8.87 -25.46 0.86
CA PRO A 121 7.84 -25.76 1.84
C PRO A 121 7.27 -24.44 2.39
N VAL A 122 5.98 -24.22 2.15
CA VAL A 122 5.27 -23.02 2.59
C VAL A 122 4.33 -23.37 3.73
N THR A 123 4.13 -22.39 4.61
CA THR A 123 3.18 -22.49 5.73
C THR A 123 2.08 -21.45 5.54
N PRO A 124 0.95 -21.54 6.26
CA PRO A 124 -0.07 -20.49 6.26
C PRO A 124 0.49 -19.10 6.63
N TYR A 125 1.57 -19.04 7.41
CA TYR A 125 2.27 -17.78 7.76
C TYR A 125 2.99 -17.12 6.58
N SER A 126 3.20 -17.84 5.47
CA SER A 126 3.75 -17.23 4.25
C SER A 126 2.73 -16.40 3.49
N GLN A 127 1.45 -16.43 3.90
CA GLN A 127 0.28 -15.68 3.38
C GLN A 127 0.02 -15.85 1.87
N GLN A 128 0.94 -15.34 1.05
CA GLN A 128 0.84 -15.20 -0.41
C GLN A 128 2.13 -15.70 -1.06
N MET A 129 2.03 -16.14 -2.32
CA MET A 129 3.18 -16.57 -3.12
C MET A 129 3.11 -16.02 -4.54
N TRP A 130 4.24 -15.58 -5.05
CA TRP A 130 4.42 -15.13 -6.43
C TRP A 130 5.47 -16.00 -7.13
N LEU A 131 5.17 -16.40 -8.36
CA LEU A 131 6.14 -16.97 -9.28
C LEU A 131 6.48 -15.92 -10.33
N ILE A 132 7.73 -15.51 -10.34
CA ILE A 132 8.27 -14.49 -11.24
C ILE A 132 9.31 -15.14 -12.13
N MET A 133 9.36 -14.74 -13.40
CA MET A 133 10.34 -15.21 -14.36
C MET A 133 11.17 -14.04 -14.84
N THR A 134 12.48 -14.25 -14.95
CA THR A 134 13.44 -13.31 -15.52
C THR A 134 14.22 -13.98 -16.63
N LEU A 135 14.31 -13.35 -17.79
CA LEU A 135 15.10 -13.83 -18.91
C LEU A 135 16.37 -13.00 -19.04
N LYS A 136 17.46 -13.67 -19.39
CA LYS A 136 18.70 -13.02 -19.80
C LYS A 136 19.06 -13.44 -21.22
N THR A 137 19.39 -12.45 -22.03
CA THR A 137 19.78 -12.57 -23.43
C THR A 137 21.28 -12.29 -23.57
N GLU A 138 21.88 -12.73 -24.67
CA GLU A 138 23.29 -12.43 -24.99
C GLU A 138 23.47 -11.11 -25.75
N ASP A 139 22.42 -10.28 -25.77
CA ASP A 139 22.42 -9.02 -26.51
C ASP A 139 23.16 -7.91 -25.75
N THR A 140 24.04 -7.21 -26.46
CA THR A 140 24.80 -6.06 -25.95
C THR A 140 24.26 -4.73 -26.43
N ASP A 141 23.26 -4.74 -27.32
CA ASP A 141 22.72 -3.52 -27.91
C ASP A 141 21.86 -2.73 -26.90
N ASP A 142 21.98 -1.40 -26.94
CA ASP A 142 21.27 -0.47 -26.05
C ASP A 142 19.79 -0.28 -26.41
N GLU A 143 19.28 -0.99 -27.43
CA GLU A 143 17.90 -0.88 -27.87
C GLU A 143 16.95 -1.63 -26.95
N SER A 144 15.88 -0.96 -26.51
CA SER A 144 14.79 -1.60 -25.80
C SER A 144 13.81 -2.23 -26.78
N TYR A 145 13.57 -3.53 -26.67
CA TYR A 145 12.61 -4.25 -27.51
C TYR A 145 11.48 -4.85 -26.68
N ASP A 146 10.27 -4.84 -27.25
CA ASP A 146 9.04 -5.38 -26.68
C ASP A 146 8.55 -6.56 -27.52
N VAL A 147 8.44 -7.73 -26.89
CA VAL A 147 7.98 -8.97 -27.53
C VAL A 147 6.83 -9.60 -26.76
N GLY A 148 5.71 -9.82 -27.46
CA GLY A 148 4.56 -10.53 -26.91
C GLY A 148 4.74 -12.05 -26.93
N PHE A 149 4.68 -12.68 -25.77
CA PHE A 149 4.70 -14.14 -25.63
C PHE A 149 3.47 -14.65 -24.85
N HIS A 150 3.16 -15.93 -25.04
CA HIS A 150 2.06 -16.59 -24.35
C HIS A 150 2.61 -17.64 -23.41
N TYR A 151 2.02 -17.79 -22.23
CA TYR A 151 2.42 -18.83 -21.30
C TYR A 151 1.21 -19.53 -20.70
N ARG A 152 1.40 -20.82 -20.42
CA ARG A 152 0.44 -21.67 -19.73
C ARG A 152 1.06 -22.13 -18.42
N VAL A 153 0.39 -21.83 -17.32
CA VAL A 153 0.75 -22.34 -16.00
C VAL A 153 -0.27 -23.38 -15.57
N SER A 154 0.19 -24.49 -15.01
CA SER A 154 -0.64 -25.42 -14.24
C SER A 154 -0.05 -25.59 -12.84
N ILE A 155 -0.90 -25.60 -11.83
CA ILE A 155 -0.51 -25.75 -10.44
C ILE A 155 -1.21 -26.95 -9.82
N THR A 156 -0.46 -27.72 -9.03
CA THR A 156 -0.97 -28.84 -8.23
C THR A 156 -0.44 -28.72 -6.80
N GLY A 157 -1.32 -28.82 -5.81
CA GLY A 157 -0.96 -28.77 -4.39
C GLY A 157 -0.70 -30.17 -3.83
N VAL A 158 0.35 -30.33 -3.03
CA VAL A 158 0.73 -31.60 -2.39
C VAL A 158 0.59 -31.45 -0.87
N LYS A 159 -0.14 -32.38 -0.23
CA LYS A 159 -0.29 -32.44 1.24
C LYS A 159 0.87 -33.24 1.87
N GLN A 160 1.04 -33.10 3.19
CA GLN A 160 2.18 -33.63 3.96
C GLN A 160 2.38 -35.16 3.87
N ASP A 161 1.38 -35.94 3.49
CA ASP A 161 1.45 -37.40 3.44
C ASP A 161 2.00 -37.96 2.10
N HIS A 162 2.62 -37.12 1.25
CA HIS A 162 3.08 -37.49 -0.11
C HIS A 162 2.00 -38.12 -1.02
N GLN A 163 0.76 -38.20 -0.55
CA GLN A 163 -0.37 -38.61 -1.34
C GLN A 163 -0.73 -37.42 -2.23
N ASP A 164 -0.51 -37.61 -3.54
CA ASP A 164 -0.92 -36.69 -4.59
C ASP A 164 -2.45 -36.61 -4.60
N ILE A 165 -3.01 -35.83 -3.69
CA ILE A 165 -4.42 -35.47 -3.75
C ILE A 165 -4.53 -34.43 -4.86
N GLY A 166 -4.60 -34.94 -6.08
CA GLY A 166 -4.98 -34.15 -7.23
C GLY A 166 -6.33 -33.46 -6.97
N ILE A 167 -6.53 -32.38 -7.74
CA ILE A 167 -7.80 -31.67 -7.90
C ILE A 167 -8.02 -30.55 -6.86
N LEU A 168 -7.12 -29.56 -6.83
CA LEU A 168 -7.64 -28.25 -7.24
C LEU A 168 -7.58 -28.28 -8.76
N ASN A 169 -8.72 -28.03 -9.42
CA ASN A 169 -8.82 -27.88 -10.88
C ASN A 169 -7.53 -27.23 -11.39
N ALA A 170 -6.77 -27.99 -12.19
CA ALA A 170 -5.51 -27.54 -12.75
C ALA A 170 -5.74 -26.14 -13.31
N TYR A 171 -5.26 -25.14 -12.58
CA TYR A 171 -5.64 -23.76 -12.82
C TYR A 171 -4.87 -23.34 -14.06
N HIS A 172 -5.43 -23.65 -15.22
CA HIS A 172 -4.80 -23.44 -16.51
C HIS A 172 -4.97 -21.99 -16.89
N HIS A 173 -4.06 -21.15 -16.41
CA HIS A 173 -3.98 -19.79 -16.88
C HIS A 173 -3.18 -19.76 -18.17
N ASN A 174 -3.89 -19.54 -19.28
CA ASN A 174 -3.29 -19.07 -20.52
C ASN A 174 -3.35 -17.55 -20.53
N ARG A 175 -2.18 -16.90 -20.52
CA ARG A 175 -2.10 -15.43 -20.56
C ARG A 175 -1.03 -15.00 -21.56
N SER A 176 -1.29 -13.89 -22.23
CA SER A 176 -0.30 -13.16 -23.02
C SER A 176 0.35 -12.11 -22.15
N ARG A 177 1.67 -11.95 -22.30
CA ARG A 177 2.45 -10.89 -21.66
C ARG A 177 3.47 -10.34 -22.65
N HIS A 178 3.86 -9.11 -22.40
CA HIS A 178 4.91 -8.42 -23.13
C HIS A 178 6.20 -8.53 -22.32
N LEU A 179 7.27 -8.90 -22.99
CA LEU A 179 8.62 -8.95 -22.46
C LEU A 179 9.34 -7.70 -22.98
N VAL A 180 9.65 -6.78 -22.07
CA VAL A 180 10.49 -5.62 -22.38
C VAL A 180 11.89 -5.95 -21.89
N CYS A 181 12.86 -5.94 -22.80
CA CYS A 181 14.26 -6.14 -22.44
C CYS A 181 15.08 -4.91 -22.77
N THR A 182 16.17 -4.73 -22.04
CA THR A 182 17.12 -3.66 -22.25
C THR A 182 18.51 -4.25 -22.05
N ARG A 183 19.33 -4.26 -23.12
CA ARG A 183 20.63 -4.96 -23.14
C ARG A 183 20.49 -6.46 -22.90
N ASP A 184 21.15 -6.97 -21.85
CA ASP A 184 21.27 -8.38 -21.49
C ASP A 184 20.15 -8.87 -20.54
N ALA A 185 19.35 -7.95 -19.99
CA ALA A 185 18.35 -8.25 -18.98
C ALA A 185 16.93 -7.87 -19.41
N CYS A 186 16.02 -8.82 -19.25
CA CYS A 186 14.59 -8.59 -19.44
C CYS A 186 13.86 -8.27 -18.14
N GLN A 187 12.78 -7.49 -18.24
CA GLN A 187 11.93 -7.14 -17.11
C GLN A 187 11.32 -8.40 -16.45
N GLU A 188 11.19 -8.36 -15.12
CA GLU A 188 10.53 -9.41 -14.35
C GLU A 188 9.06 -9.60 -14.79
N VAL A 189 8.69 -10.83 -15.16
CA VAL A 189 7.31 -11.18 -15.51
C VAL A 189 6.68 -12.04 -14.41
N MET A 190 5.59 -11.56 -13.82
CA MET A 190 4.81 -12.34 -12.86
C MET A 190 3.92 -13.37 -13.59
N LEU A 191 4.28 -14.64 -13.47
CA LEU A 191 3.56 -15.75 -14.09
C LEU A 191 2.32 -16.14 -13.29
N LEU A 192 2.46 -16.24 -11.97
CA LEU A 192 1.42 -16.74 -11.06
C LEU A 192 1.43 -15.96 -9.75
N HIS A 193 0.23 -15.71 -9.22
CA HIS A 193 0.02 -15.13 -7.91
C HIS A 193 -1.02 -15.95 -7.15
N LEU A 194 -0.63 -16.50 -6.00
CA LEU A 194 -1.51 -17.17 -5.06
C LEU A 194 -1.71 -16.27 -3.84
N ALA A 195 -2.94 -15.81 -3.65
CA ALA A 195 -3.31 -14.96 -2.51
C ALA A 195 -3.50 -15.73 -1.19
N SER A 196 -3.69 -17.06 -1.25
CA SER A 196 -3.86 -17.91 -0.08
C SER A 196 -3.16 -19.24 -0.29
N LEU A 197 -2.40 -19.68 0.70
CA LEU A 197 -1.63 -20.92 0.68
C LEU A 197 -2.29 -21.96 1.58
N GLN A 198 -2.91 -22.98 0.98
CA GLN A 198 -3.63 -24.06 1.67
C GLN A 198 -2.84 -25.38 1.73
N TYR A 199 -1.79 -25.52 0.92
CA TYR A 199 -0.96 -26.72 0.82
C TYR A 199 0.47 -26.42 1.28
N ALA A 200 1.15 -27.47 1.76
CA ALA A 200 2.53 -27.37 2.25
C ALA A 200 3.54 -27.23 1.11
N ARG A 201 3.25 -27.82 -0.06
CA ARG A 201 4.08 -27.73 -1.27
C ARG A 201 3.20 -27.57 -2.50
N TYR A 202 3.71 -26.85 -3.49
CA TYR A 202 3.08 -26.69 -4.79
C TYR A 202 4.03 -27.15 -5.88
N LEU A 203 3.50 -27.89 -6.84
CA LEU A 203 4.18 -28.22 -8.08
C LEU A 203 3.58 -27.32 -9.16
N VAL A 204 4.43 -26.56 -9.85
CA VAL A 204 4.02 -25.61 -10.87
C VAL A 204 4.68 -26.01 -12.18
N THR A 205 3.88 -26.25 -13.21
CA THR A 205 4.39 -26.50 -14.56
C THR A 205 4.14 -25.28 -15.42
N VAL A 206 5.22 -24.72 -15.97
CA VAL A 206 5.17 -23.58 -16.88
C VAL A 206 5.53 -24.04 -18.28
N ARG A 207 4.68 -23.70 -19.26
CA ARG A 207 4.97 -23.84 -20.69
C ARG A 207 4.93 -22.47 -21.35
N LEU A 208 5.94 -22.23 -22.17
CA LEU A 208 6.13 -20.97 -22.87
C LEU A 208 5.81 -21.19 -24.36
N TYR A 209 5.23 -20.19 -25.00
CA TYR A 209 4.85 -20.24 -26.40
C TYR A 209 5.19 -18.91 -27.08
N ASN A 210 5.47 -18.98 -28.38
CA ASN A 210 5.79 -17.81 -29.22
C ASN A 210 7.12 -17.12 -28.86
N LEU A 211 8.10 -17.87 -28.34
CA LEU A 211 9.47 -17.39 -28.05
C LEU A 211 10.52 -17.86 -29.06
N ASP A 212 10.16 -18.74 -30.01
CA ASP A 212 11.10 -19.28 -31.00
C ASP A 212 11.61 -18.23 -31.97
N GLY A 213 10.75 -17.27 -32.37
CA GLY A 213 11.16 -16.13 -33.18
C GLY A 213 12.12 -15.19 -32.45
N PHE A 214 11.96 -15.08 -31.13
CA PHE A 214 12.81 -14.28 -30.26
C PHE A 214 14.20 -14.93 -30.07
N GLN A 215 14.23 -16.26 -29.87
CA GLN A 215 15.47 -17.03 -29.75
C GLN A 215 16.37 -16.91 -30.97
N LYS A 216 15.79 -16.86 -32.17
CA LYS A 216 16.55 -16.70 -33.42
C LYS A 216 17.23 -15.33 -33.56
N ARG A 217 16.70 -14.30 -32.90
CA ARG A 217 17.21 -12.92 -33.03
C ARG A 217 18.14 -12.52 -31.88
N TYR A 218 17.83 -12.92 -30.64
CA TYR A 218 18.50 -12.40 -29.44
C TYR A 218 19.12 -13.47 -28.53
N HIS A 219 19.02 -14.74 -28.89
CA HIS A 219 19.55 -15.90 -28.15
C HIS A 219 19.39 -15.81 -26.61
N ILE A 220 18.32 -16.41 -26.09
CA ILE A 220 18.11 -16.54 -24.64
C ILE A 220 19.21 -17.45 -24.08
N ASN A 221 20.05 -16.88 -23.23
CA ASN A 221 21.11 -17.59 -22.52
C ASN A 221 20.55 -18.39 -21.35
N GLN A 222 19.70 -17.75 -20.52
CA GLN A 222 19.13 -18.38 -19.34
C GLN A 222 17.77 -17.79 -18.95
N ILE A 223 16.93 -18.66 -18.40
CA ILE A 223 15.66 -18.30 -17.77
C ILE A 223 15.78 -18.62 -16.29
N THR A 224 15.47 -17.67 -15.41
CA THR A 224 15.47 -17.87 -13.96
C THR A 224 14.07 -17.68 -13.41
N PHE A 225 13.65 -18.58 -12.54
CA PHE A 225 12.35 -18.52 -11.85
C PHE A 225 12.57 -18.16 -10.39
N HIS A 226 11.81 -17.18 -9.90
CA HIS A 226 11.87 -16.69 -8.52
C HIS A 226 10.54 -16.96 -7.84
N PHE A 227 10.57 -17.78 -6.79
CA PHE A 227 9.48 -17.92 -5.83
C PHE A 227 9.65 -16.86 -4.75
N LYS A 228 8.81 -15.82 -4.78
CA LYS A 228 8.72 -14.82 -3.71
C LYS A 228 7.55 -15.18 -2.80
N HIS A 229 7.72 -15.10 -1.49
CA HIS A 229 6.66 -15.30 -0.50
C HIS A 229 6.96 -14.48 0.77
N TYR A 230 5.95 -14.23 1.62
CA TYR A 230 6.23 -13.56 2.88
C TYR A 230 7.04 -14.45 3.81
N ASN A 231 7.97 -13.82 4.52
CA ASN A 231 8.78 -14.53 5.49
C ASN A 231 7.91 -14.91 6.70
N PRO A 232 7.85 -16.20 7.11
CA PRO A 232 7.06 -16.62 8.26
C PRO A 232 7.52 -15.96 9.56
N ALA A 233 8.84 -15.72 9.72
CA ALA A 233 9.37 -15.06 10.91
C ALA A 233 8.90 -13.59 11.02
N PHE A 234 8.86 -12.88 9.88
CA PHE A 234 8.33 -11.52 9.83
C PHE A 234 6.84 -11.49 10.16
N THR A 235 6.07 -12.38 9.53
CA THR A 235 4.62 -12.48 9.75
C THR A 235 4.27 -12.82 11.21
N GLN A 236 5.06 -13.70 11.84
CA GLN A 236 4.88 -14.03 13.26
C GLN A 236 5.08 -12.79 14.15
N ILE A 237 6.14 -12.02 13.90
CA ILE A 237 6.42 -10.77 14.63
C ILE A 237 5.29 -9.75 14.39
N GLU A 238 4.86 -9.57 13.15
CA GLU A 238 3.75 -8.68 12.77
C GLU A 238 2.45 -9.04 13.50
N ILE A 239 2.11 -10.32 13.59
CA ILE A 239 0.93 -10.80 14.33
C ILE A 239 1.04 -10.45 15.81
N TRP A 240 2.21 -10.67 16.44
CA TRP A 240 2.44 -10.33 17.84
C TRP A 240 2.30 -8.83 18.10
N PHE A 241 2.88 -7.98 17.25
CA PHE A 241 2.73 -6.54 17.38
C PHE A 241 1.28 -6.11 17.25
N ARG A 242 0.58 -6.58 16.20
CA ARG A 242 -0.85 -6.29 16.02
C ARG A 242 -1.68 -6.73 17.22
N PHE A 243 -1.39 -7.89 17.78
CA PHE A 243 -2.11 -8.39 18.96
C PHE A 243 -1.91 -7.48 20.18
N ILE A 244 -0.67 -7.04 20.45
CA ILE A 244 -0.37 -6.09 21.53
C ILE A 244 -1.09 -4.75 21.31
N PHE A 245 -1.05 -4.20 20.09
CA PHE A 245 -1.76 -2.96 19.75
C PHE A 245 -3.28 -3.10 19.84
N LEU A 246 -3.83 -4.24 19.45
CA LEU A 246 -5.27 -4.53 19.56
C LEU A 246 -5.71 -4.57 21.02
N LEU A 247 -4.97 -5.28 21.88
CA LEU A 247 -5.25 -5.31 23.33
C LEU A 247 -5.10 -3.92 23.96
N GLY A 248 -4.03 -3.19 23.61
CA GLY A 248 -3.81 -1.83 24.09
C GLY A 248 -4.94 -0.88 23.69
N THR A 249 -5.35 -0.91 22.42
CA THR A 249 -6.45 -0.10 21.89
C THR A 249 -7.77 -0.47 22.55
N ALA A 250 -8.04 -1.77 22.78
CA ALA A 250 -9.23 -2.21 23.50
C ALA A 250 -9.26 -1.66 24.93
N VAL A 251 -8.17 -1.81 25.70
CA VAL A 251 -8.07 -1.28 27.07
C VAL A 251 -8.27 0.23 27.10
N ILE A 252 -7.62 0.97 26.20
CA ILE A 252 -7.76 2.43 26.11
C ILE A 252 -9.20 2.82 25.73
N THR A 253 -9.83 2.10 24.81
CA THR A 253 -11.22 2.36 24.38
C THR A 253 -12.19 2.13 25.54
N PHE A 254 -12.04 1.02 26.28
CA PHE A 254 -12.85 0.74 27.46
C PHE A 254 -12.61 1.78 28.56
N TRP A 255 -11.35 2.14 28.82
CA TRP A 255 -11.00 3.16 29.81
C TRP A 255 -11.59 4.53 29.45
N PHE A 256 -11.45 4.95 28.19
CA PHE A 256 -11.99 6.20 27.66
C PHE A 256 -13.52 6.23 27.78
N THR A 257 -14.19 5.17 27.35
CA THR A 257 -15.64 5.04 27.45
C THR A 257 -16.11 5.02 28.90
N HIS A 258 -15.42 4.30 29.79
CA HIS A 258 -15.75 4.27 31.21
C HIS A 258 -15.62 5.66 31.84
N THR A 259 -14.54 6.38 31.54
CA THR A 259 -14.30 7.73 32.06
C THR A 259 -15.38 8.70 31.59
N LEU A 260 -15.79 8.62 30.32
CA LEU A 260 -16.78 9.51 29.74
C LEU A 260 -18.24 9.11 30.03
N ARG A 261 -18.51 7.91 30.53
CA ARG A 261 -19.87 7.44 30.89
C ARG A 261 -20.59 8.36 31.88
N ARG A 262 -19.84 9.13 32.68
CA ARG A 262 -20.40 10.09 33.64
C ARG A 262 -20.97 11.35 32.98
N TYR A 263 -20.65 11.62 31.72
CA TYR A 263 -21.01 12.84 31.00
C TYR A 263 -21.92 12.52 29.82
N THR A 264 -22.91 13.37 29.57
CA THR A 264 -23.79 13.21 28.41
C THR A 264 -23.05 13.54 27.11
N ILE A 265 -23.39 12.85 26.00
CA ILE A 265 -22.72 13.03 24.70
C ILE A 265 -22.86 14.47 24.16
N GLN A 266 -23.88 15.20 24.59
CA GLN A 266 -24.11 16.60 24.20
C GLN A 266 -23.03 17.52 24.75
N ASP A 267 -22.51 17.22 25.95
CA ASP A 267 -21.48 18.00 26.63
C ASP A 267 -20.04 17.59 26.22
N TRP A 268 -19.89 16.62 25.31
CA TRP A 268 -18.56 16.21 24.84
C TRP A 268 -17.96 17.23 23.88
N SER A 269 -16.64 17.44 23.99
CA SER A 269 -15.89 18.23 23.03
C SER A 269 -15.90 17.57 21.64
N PHE A 270 -15.68 18.36 20.60
CA PHE A 270 -15.57 17.82 19.22
C PHE A 270 -14.47 16.75 19.13
N GLU A 271 -13.32 17.01 19.76
CA GLU A 271 -12.19 16.08 19.81
C GLU A 271 -12.55 14.75 20.51
N GLN A 272 -13.29 14.78 21.62
CA GLN A 272 -13.73 13.57 22.32
C GLN A 272 -14.68 12.72 21.47
N LYS A 273 -15.57 13.36 20.70
CA LYS A 273 -16.49 12.68 19.77
C LYS A 273 -15.72 11.94 18.67
N TRP A 274 -14.71 12.59 18.08
CA TRP A 274 -13.85 11.93 17.09
C TRP A 274 -13.03 10.81 17.70
N MET A 275 -12.45 10.99 18.90
CA MET A 275 -11.74 9.92 19.59
C MET A 275 -12.63 8.71 19.88
N SER A 276 -13.91 8.94 20.22
CA SER A 276 -14.89 7.86 20.42
C SER A 276 -15.21 7.08 19.15
N ILE A 277 -14.97 7.65 17.96
CA ILE A 277 -15.18 6.98 16.65
C ILE A 277 -13.87 6.33 16.18
N LEU A 278 -12.75 7.06 16.28
CA LEU A 278 -11.44 6.64 15.79
C LEU A 278 -10.88 5.44 16.55
N LEU A 279 -11.06 5.38 17.87
CA LEU A 279 -10.57 4.27 18.70
C LEU A 279 -11.22 2.92 18.33
N PRO A 280 -12.56 2.80 18.23
CA PRO A 280 -13.20 1.60 17.69
C PRO A 280 -12.83 1.28 16.24
N MET A 281 -12.64 2.29 15.39
CA MET A 281 -12.23 2.09 14.00
C MET A 281 -10.83 1.49 13.89
N LEU A 282 -9.89 1.93 14.74
CA LEU A 282 -8.55 1.35 14.85
C LEU A 282 -8.61 -0.11 15.31
N PHE A 283 -9.44 -0.41 16.30
CA PHE A 283 -9.68 -1.79 16.75
C PHE A 283 -10.21 -2.69 15.62
N LEU A 284 -11.17 -2.21 14.82
CA LEU A 284 -11.72 -2.97 13.69
C LEU A 284 -10.70 -3.19 12.58
N HIS A 285 -9.85 -2.20 12.31
CA HIS A 285 -8.75 -2.34 11.37
C HIS A 285 -7.83 -3.47 11.81
N ASP A 286 -7.34 -3.45 13.05
CA ASP A 286 -6.38 -4.44 13.53
C ASP A 286 -6.98 -5.84 13.66
N SER A 287 -8.27 -5.96 13.95
CA SER A 287 -8.98 -7.25 14.05
C SER A 287 -9.13 -7.98 12.71
N LYS A 288 -9.30 -7.25 11.59
CA LYS A 288 -9.58 -7.86 10.27
C LYS A 288 -8.39 -8.65 9.71
N TYR A 289 -7.18 -8.33 10.15
CA TYR A 289 -5.95 -8.95 9.66
C TYR A 289 -5.44 -10.11 10.52
N ILE A 290 -6.19 -10.52 11.56
CA ILE A 290 -5.97 -11.73 12.37
C ILE A 290 -6.98 -12.81 11.95
N LYS A 291 -6.95 -13.20 10.67
CA LYS A 291 -7.72 -14.32 10.12
C LYS A 291 -6.84 -15.20 9.27
#